data_AF-A0A1E4TIS0-F1
#
_entry.id   AF-A0A1E4TIS0-F1
#
_cell.length_a   1.000
_cell.length_b   1.000
_cell.length_c   1.000
_cell.angle_alpha   90.00
_cell.angle_beta   90.00
_cell.angle_gamma   90.00
#
_symmetry.space_group_name_H-M   'P 1'
#
loop_
_entity.id
_entity.type
_entity.pdbx_description
1 polymer ?
#
loop_
_entity_poly.entity_id
_entity_poly.type
_entity_poly.pdbx_seq_one_letter_code
_entity_poly.pdbx_strand_id
1 'polypeptide(L)'
;MDELEALCAAVEKARAPLSTDLPYEENGISLLALKNDTMLAYIHHLVLLILSKLELGTGASPDVYEELTKACISDRVVLERGVGSLESKLSYQIQQVLNAHKNAETQASISAEKRIDEEIDANNEVDSDDDETAFRPNLNGIAASHAEPAKHERPEAQVYKPPKISATSLDKKPRRAPRSALMEEFLNEMSDRPMDAPSVGTEILEKGVIQTAMDRKKEKERTKYEEENFTRLMPDKKTKSKRKLRDNFFGEDWGFTNSPDRGSDRKKSRKESAYKRSKRRARGYND
;
A
#
# COMPACT_ATOMS: atom_id res chain seq x y z
N MET A 1 -17.66 42.94 39.75
CA MET A 1 -16.49 42.59 40.59
C MET A 1 -16.61 41.13 40.99
N ASP A 2 -17.74 40.75 41.60
CA ASP A 2 -17.99 39.39 42.09
C ASP A 2 -17.95 38.28 41.02
N GLU A 3 -18.43 38.53 39.80
CA GLU A 3 -18.39 37.52 38.71
C GLU A 3 -16.99 37.27 38.15
N LEU A 4 -16.12 38.29 38.17
CA LEU A 4 -14.71 38.18 37.75
C LEU A 4 -13.85 37.53 38.83
N GLU A 5 -14.11 37.83 40.11
CA GLU A 5 -13.50 37.10 41.23
C GLU A 5 -13.94 35.63 41.25
N ALA A 6 -15.21 35.34 40.94
CA ALA A 6 -15.71 33.96 40.83
C ALA A 6 -15.04 33.19 39.68
N LEU A 7 -14.77 33.83 38.55
CA LEU A 7 -14.04 33.22 37.43
C LEU A 7 -12.56 33.03 37.74
N CYS A 8 -11.89 33.99 38.35
CA CYS A 8 -10.50 33.84 38.80
C CYS A 8 -10.37 32.72 39.84
N ALA A 9 -11.29 32.66 40.80
CA ALA A 9 -11.35 31.58 41.78
C ALA A 9 -11.66 30.21 41.11
N ALA A 10 -12.48 30.18 40.06
CA ALA A 10 -12.74 28.95 39.30
C ALA A 10 -11.50 28.50 38.51
N VAL A 11 -10.70 29.42 37.97
CA VAL A 11 -9.43 29.14 37.29
C VAL A 11 -8.37 28.65 38.28
N GLU A 12 -8.23 29.29 39.45
CA GLU A 12 -7.32 28.83 40.51
C GLU A 12 -7.72 27.45 41.07
N LYS A 13 -9.02 27.21 41.21
CA LYS A 13 -9.55 25.92 41.65
C LYS A 13 -9.43 24.83 40.58
N ALA A 14 -9.44 25.19 39.30
CA ALA A 14 -9.13 24.30 38.19
C ALA A 14 -7.62 24.03 38.04
N ARG A 15 -6.77 24.94 38.55
CA ARG A 15 -5.31 24.77 38.62
C ARG A 15 -4.88 23.86 39.76
N ALA A 16 -5.61 23.83 40.88
CA ALA A 16 -5.32 22.99 42.05
C ALA A 16 -5.28 21.46 41.82
N PRO A 17 -6.14 20.84 41.01
CA PRO A 17 -6.06 19.41 40.67
C PRO A 17 -5.04 19.10 39.56
N LEU A 18 -4.38 20.11 38.99
CA LEU A 18 -3.39 19.91 37.94
C LEU A 18 -2.09 19.42 38.60
N SER A 19 -2.01 18.10 38.77
CA SER A 19 -0.74 17.43 39.05
C SER A 19 0.26 17.85 37.98
N THR A 20 1.26 18.64 38.35
CA THR A 20 2.42 18.92 37.50
C THR A 20 3.29 17.68 37.30
N ASP A 21 3.04 16.65 38.10
CA ASP A 21 3.60 15.32 37.93
C ASP A 21 2.62 14.51 37.06
N LEU A 22 2.71 14.73 35.76
CA LEU A 22 2.30 13.70 34.81
C LEU A 22 3.22 12.50 35.08
N PRO A 23 2.69 11.25 35.13
CA PRO A 23 3.54 10.08 35.23
C PRO A 23 4.45 10.06 34.00
N TYR A 24 5.69 10.49 34.18
CA TYR A 24 6.72 10.30 33.17
C TYR A 24 6.91 8.80 33.10
N GLU A 25 6.35 8.16 32.07
CA GLU A 25 6.68 6.79 31.77
C GLU A 25 8.22 6.72 31.62
N GLU A 26 8.87 5.78 32.31
CA GLU A 26 10.33 5.62 32.30
C GLU A 26 10.90 5.48 30.87
N ASN A 27 10.03 5.15 29.91
CA ASN A 27 10.31 4.97 28.49
C ASN A 27 9.91 6.20 27.65
N GLY A 28 10.04 7.42 28.19
CA GLY A 28 9.77 8.65 27.46
C GLY A 28 8.29 8.86 27.09
N ILE A 29 7.99 10.01 26.50
CA ILE A 29 6.62 10.39 26.18
C ILE A 29 6.17 9.62 24.93
N SER A 30 5.19 8.73 25.08
CA SER A 30 4.51 8.08 23.96
C SER A 30 3.88 9.11 23.02
N LEU A 31 3.90 8.87 21.70
CA LEU A 31 3.22 9.71 20.72
C LEU A 31 1.74 9.94 21.07
N LEU A 32 1.09 8.90 21.61
CA LEU A 32 -0.32 8.96 22.00
C LEU A 32 -0.53 9.83 23.25
N ALA A 33 0.41 9.80 24.19
CA ALA A 33 0.40 10.67 25.37
C ALA A 33 0.62 12.14 24.96
N LEU A 34 1.63 12.40 24.12
CA LEU A 34 1.90 13.73 23.57
C LEU A 34 0.68 14.33 22.85
N LYS A 35 -0.07 13.52 22.11
CA LYS A 35 -1.29 13.98 21.44
C LYS A 35 -2.34 14.45 22.44
N ASN A 36 -2.57 13.68 23.49
CA ASN A 36 -3.55 14.03 24.52
C ASN A 36 -3.13 15.31 25.27
N ASP A 37 -1.84 15.41 25.63
CA ASP A 37 -1.29 16.56 26.34
C ASP A 37 -1.36 17.84 25.48
N THR A 38 -0.97 17.75 24.20
CA THR A 38 -1.03 18.89 23.28
C THR A 38 -2.47 19.30 22.93
N MET A 39 -3.41 18.35 22.87
CA MET A 39 -4.83 18.67 22.74
C MET A 39 -5.37 19.40 23.98
N LEU A 40 -4.98 18.96 25.17
CA LEU A 40 -5.38 19.60 26.43
C LEU A 40 -4.79 21.02 26.52
N ALA A 41 -3.49 21.18 26.24
CA ALA A 41 -2.82 22.48 26.19
C ALA A 41 -3.50 23.43 25.18
N TYR A 42 -3.84 22.94 23.99
CA TYR A 42 -4.56 23.72 22.99
C TYR A 42 -5.93 24.18 23.48
N ILE A 43 -6.73 23.29 24.09
CA ILE A 43 -8.04 23.67 24.67
C ILE A 43 -7.86 24.71 25.77
N HIS A 44 -6.86 24.56 26.63
CA HIS A 44 -6.56 25.50 27.70
C HIS A 44 -6.21 26.89 27.16
N HIS A 45 -5.29 26.98 26.19
CA HIS A 45 -4.94 28.25 25.55
C HIS A 45 -6.12 28.87 24.80
N LEU A 46 -7.00 28.06 24.20
CA LEU A 46 -8.22 28.53 23.52
C LEU A 46 -9.22 29.13 24.52
N VAL A 47 -9.45 28.47 25.66
CA VAL A 47 -10.32 29.00 26.73
C VAL A 47 -9.76 30.31 27.27
N LEU A 48 -8.46 30.39 27.54
CA LEU A 48 -7.81 31.64 27.97
C LEU A 48 -7.90 32.74 26.91
N LEU A 49 -7.81 32.39 25.62
CA LEU A 49 -7.99 33.33 24.53
C LEU A 49 -9.44 33.85 24.48
N ILE A 50 -10.45 33.00 24.68
CA ILE A 50 -11.85 33.43 24.79
C ILE A 50 -12.04 34.34 26.01
N LEU A 51 -11.49 33.99 27.17
CA LEU A 51 -11.56 34.81 28.38
C LEU A 51 -10.90 36.17 28.15
N SER A 52 -9.69 36.21 27.57
CA SER A 52 -9.00 37.46 27.26
C SER A 52 -9.78 38.34 26.28
N LYS A 53 -10.56 37.76 25.35
CA LYS A 53 -11.45 38.51 24.45
C LYS A 53 -12.67 39.08 25.16
N LEU A 54 -13.20 38.37 26.15
CA LEU A 54 -14.28 38.87 27.01
C LEU A 54 -13.77 39.99 27.93
N GLU A 55 -12.56 39.84 28.46
CA GLU A 55 -11.87 40.85 29.28
C GLU A 55 -11.31 42.03 28.47
N LEU A 56 -11.12 41.90 27.15
CA LEU A 56 -10.71 43.03 26.31
C LEU A 56 -11.79 44.12 26.26
N GLY A 57 -13.05 43.79 26.56
CA GLY A 57 -14.11 44.76 26.82
C GLY A 57 -13.93 45.55 28.12
N THR A 58 -13.08 45.08 29.04
CA THR A 58 -12.85 45.63 30.38
C THR A 58 -11.39 46.05 30.67
N GLY A 59 -10.44 45.82 29.75
CA GLY A 59 -9.08 46.40 29.81
C GLY A 59 -7.90 45.42 29.81
N ALA A 60 -8.02 44.21 29.26
CA ALA A 60 -6.90 43.26 29.21
C ALA A 60 -5.70 43.78 28.37
N SER A 61 -4.48 43.53 28.87
CA SER A 61 -3.23 43.96 28.25
C SER A 61 -2.96 43.24 26.92
N PRO A 62 -2.65 43.95 25.82
CA PRO A 62 -2.50 43.37 24.48
C PRO A 62 -1.37 42.34 24.37
N ASP A 63 -0.36 42.41 25.24
CA ASP A 63 0.83 41.55 25.21
C ASP A 63 0.49 40.08 25.58
N VAL A 64 -0.37 39.89 26.58
CA VAL A 64 -0.84 38.56 27.01
C VAL A 64 -1.66 37.87 25.92
N TYR A 65 -2.46 38.66 25.18
CA TYR A 65 -3.22 38.16 24.04
C TYR A 65 -2.31 37.67 22.90
N GLU A 66 -1.24 38.41 22.61
CA GLU A 66 -0.25 37.99 21.61
C GLU A 66 0.49 36.70 22.03
N GLU A 67 0.83 36.55 23.30
CA GLU A 67 1.49 35.34 23.79
C GLU A 67 0.57 34.11 23.72
N LEU A 68 -0.70 34.25 24.14
CA LEU A 68 -1.71 33.19 24.05
C LEU A 68 -2.01 32.77 22.61
N THR A 69 -2.05 33.74 21.68
CA THR A 69 -2.24 33.43 20.25
C THR A 69 -1.03 32.70 19.67
N LYS A 70 0.19 33.10 20.01
CA LYS A 70 1.42 32.40 19.61
C LYS A 70 1.45 30.95 20.14
N ALA A 71 1.08 30.74 21.41
CA ALA A 71 0.98 29.41 22.03
C ALA A 71 -0.12 28.54 21.37
N CYS A 72 -1.29 29.10 21.08
CA CYS A 72 -2.34 28.40 20.34
C CYS A 72 -1.86 27.94 18.95
N ILE A 73 -1.13 28.80 18.23
CA ILE A 73 -0.60 28.49 16.90
C ILE A 73 0.47 27.39 17.01
N SER A 74 1.37 27.45 18.00
CA SER A 74 2.38 26.41 18.18
C SER A 74 1.75 25.05 18.45
N ASP A 75 0.77 24.97 19.34
CA ASP A 75 0.08 23.72 19.66
C ASP A 75 -0.65 23.15 18.43
N ARG A 76 -1.26 24.04 17.63
CA ARG A 76 -1.92 23.64 16.38
C ARG A 76 -0.93 23.09 15.35
N VAL A 77 0.23 23.71 15.21
CA VAL A 77 1.30 23.24 14.30
C VAL A 77 1.82 21.87 14.76
N VAL A 78 2.01 21.69 16.08
CA VAL A 78 2.45 20.41 16.65
C VAL A 78 1.41 19.31 16.38
N LEU A 79 0.11 19.59 16.55
CA LEU A 79 -0.96 18.63 16.29
C LEU A 79 -1.08 18.25 14.80
N GLU A 80 -1.10 19.24 13.90
CA GLU A 80 -1.35 18.99 12.48
C GLU A 80 -0.11 18.44 11.77
N ARG A 81 1.03 19.12 11.90
CA ARG A 81 2.25 18.79 11.16
C ARG A 81 3.12 17.77 11.90
N GLY A 82 3.19 17.86 13.23
CA GLY A 82 3.96 16.93 14.05
C GLY A 82 3.23 15.59 14.21
N VAL A 83 2.27 15.56 15.15
CA VAL A 83 1.56 14.36 15.58
C VAL A 83 0.78 13.72 14.43
N GLY A 84 0.00 14.50 13.67
CA GLY A 84 -0.83 13.97 12.58
C GLY A 84 -0.04 13.24 11.48
N SER A 85 1.14 13.75 11.12
CA SER A 85 1.98 13.09 10.10
C SER A 85 2.61 11.78 10.62
N LEU A 86 3.00 11.73 11.89
CA LEU A 86 3.55 10.54 12.52
C LEU A 86 2.48 9.46 12.72
N GLU A 87 1.28 9.85 13.14
CA GLU A 87 0.14 8.92 13.24
C GLU A 87 -0.21 8.30 11.89
N SER A 88 -0.17 9.08 10.81
CA SER A 88 -0.47 8.53 9.47
C SER A 88 0.49 7.40 9.09
N LYS A 89 1.78 7.55 9.41
CA LYS A 89 2.83 6.56 9.15
C LYS A 89 2.74 5.34 10.07
N LEU A 90 2.37 5.55 11.33
CA LEU A 90 2.27 4.48 12.34
C LEU A 90 0.87 3.84 12.40
N SER A 91 -0.11 4.35 11.64
CA SER A 91 -1.50 3.89 11.66
C SER A 91 -1.63 2.38 11.50
N TYR A 92 -0.86 1.79 10.59
CA TYR A 92 -0.85 0.34 10.40
C TYR A 92 -0.33 -0.41 11.62
N GLN A 93 0.76 0.05 12.23
CA GLN A 93 1.36 -0.59 13.40
C GLN A 93 0.41 -0.50 14.61
N ILE A 94 -0.23 0.65 14.80
CA ILE A 94 -1.24 0.86 15.84
C ILE A 94 -2.43 -0.08 15.60
N GLN A 95 -2.94 -0.16 14.37
CA GLN A 95 -4.03 -1.07 14.02
C GLN A 95 -3.64 -2.54 14.20
N GLN A 96 -2.40 -2.91 13.89
CA GLN A 96 -1.89 -4.27 14.08
C GLN A 96 -1.88 -4.65 15.55
N VAL A 97 -1.38 -3.78 16.42
CA VAL A 97 -1.36 -4.02 17.88
C VAL A 97 -2.78 -4.04 18.44
N LEU A 98 -3.67 -3.14 18.01
CA LEU A 98 -5.07 -3.13 18.43
C LEU A 98 -5.81 -4.40 17.98
N ASN A 99 -5.57 -4.87 16.76
CA ASN A 99 -6.17 -6.10 16.26
C ASN A 99 -5.61 -7.32 16.99
N ALA A 100 -4.31 -7.34 17.28
CA ALA A 100 -3.71 -8.39 18.11
C ALA A 100 -4.32 -8.42 19.52
N HIS A 101 -4.52 -7.26 20.14
CA HIS A 101 -5.16 -7.15 21.46
C HIS A 101 -6.62 -7.63 21.42
N LYS A 102 -7.42 -7.14 20.47
CA LYS A 102 -8.82 -7.59 20.29
C LYS A 102 -8.90 -9.09 20.01
N ASN A 103 -7.99 -9.63 19.20
CA ASN A 103 -7.94 -11.06 18.94
C ASN A 103 -7.56 -11.84 20.21
N ALA A 104 -6.65 -11.33 21.04
CA ALA A 104 -6.32 -11.94 22.33
C ALA A 104 -7.50 -11.89 23.32
N GLU A 105 -8.24 -10.77 23.37
CA GLU A 105 -9.45 -10.65 24.20
C GLU A 105 -10.55 -11.61 23.75
N THR A 106 -10.82 -11.68 22.43
CA THR A 106 -11.82 -12.62 21.88
C THR A 106 -11.38 -14.07 22.03
N GLN A 107 -10.10 -14.39 21.91
CA GLN A 107 -9.60 -15.73 22.21
C GLN A 107 -9.70 -16.06 23.70
N ALA A 108 -9.43 -15.10 24.59
CA ALA A 108 -9.63 -15.25 26.02
C ALA A 108 -11.11 -15.50 26.35
N SER A 109 -12.04 -14.74 25.76
CA SER A 109 -13.48 -14.94 25.95
C SER A 109 -13.97 -16.26 25.36
N ILE A 110 -13.55 -16.63 24.14
CA ILE A 110 -13.90 -17.93 23.52
C ILE A 110 -13.31 -19.10 24.33
N SER A 111 -12.09 -18.96 24.86
CA SER A 111 -11.51 -19.98 25.74
C SER A 111 -12.21 -20.07 27.08
N ALA A 112 -12.78 -18.98 27.59
CA ALA A 112 -13.62 -18.99 28.79
C ALA A 112 -14.98 -19.62 28.51
N GLU A 113 -15.60 -19.33 27.35
CA GLU A 113 -16.88 -19.92 26.92
C GLU A 113 -16.74 -21.42 26.65
N LYS A 114 -15.67 -21.85 25.96
CA LYS A 114 -15.38 -23.28 25.73
C LYS A 114 -15.11 -24.04 27.03
N ARG A 115 -14.49 -23.39 28.02
CA ARG A 115 -14.34 -24.00 29.36
C ARG A 115 -15.68 -24.17 30.07
N ILE A 116 -16.66 -23.32 29.80
CA ILE A 116 -18.03 -23.45 30.33
C ILE A 116 -18.79 -24.55 29.58
N ASP A 117 -18.64 -24.65 28.26
CA ASP A 117 -19.23 -25.74 27.46
C ASP A 117 -18.62 -27.11 27.80
N GLU A 118 -17.30 -27.21 28.04
CA GLU A 118 -16.63 -28.42 28.53
C GLU A 118 -17.07 -28.80 29.96
N GLU A 119 -17.49 -27.84 30.79
CA GLU A 119 -18.06 -28.09 32.14
C GLU A 119 -19.54 -28.53 32.08
N ILE A 120 -20.25 -28.21 31.00
CA ILE A 120 -21.63 -28.67 30.72
C ILE A 120 -21.62 -30.06 30.06
N ASP A 121 -20.63 -30.35 29.20
CA ASP A 121 -20.48 -31.66 28.54
C ASP A 121 -19.88 -32.75 29.46
N ALA A 122 -19.22 -32.34 30.56
CA ALA A 122 -18.79 -33.26 31.64
C ALA A 122 -19.96 -33.85 32.46
N ASN A 123 -21.21 -33.48 32.18
CA ASN A 123 -22.42 -34.03 32.82
C ASN A 123 -23.26 -34.95 31.91
N ASN A 124 -22.81 -35.24 30.68
CA ASN A 124 -23.42 -36.26 29.81
C ASN A 124 -22.34 -37.16 29.21
N GLU A 125 -21.70 -37.94 30.08
CA GLU A 125 -20.85 -39.05 29.69
C GLU A 125 -21.74 -40.23 29.22
N VAL A 126 -22.11 -40.25 27.93
CA VAL A 126 -22.55 -41.47 27.22
C VAL A 126 -22.07 -41.46 25.76
N ASP A 127 -20.93 -42.10 25.54
CA ASP A 127 -20.60 -43.00 24.42
C ASP A 127 -20.96 -42.58 22.98
N SER A 128 -19.98 -42.06 22.23
CA SER A 128 -19.88 -42.30 20.78
C SER A 128 -18.55 -41.82 20.22
N ASP A 129 -17.67 -42.77 19.92
CA ASP A 129 -16.59 -42.61 18.94
C ASP A 129 -17.21 -42.30 17.56
N ASP A 130 -16.94 -41.13 16.97
CA ASP A 130 -17.08 -40.96 15.53
C ASP A 130 -16.01 -40.01 14.93
N ASP A 131 -15.32 -40.54 13.93
CA ASP A 131 -14.16 -39.98 13.24
C ASP A 131 -14.55 -38.82 12.31
N GLU A 132 -14.39 -37.58 12.75
CA GLU A 132 -14.77 -36.38 11.97
C GLU A 132 -13.63 -35.82 11.08
N THR A 133 -12.90 -36.69 10.34
CA THR A 133 -11.92 -36.25 9.32
C THR A 133 -12.06 -36.90 7.93
N ALA A 134 -13.18 -37.55 7.63
CA ALA A 134 -13.37 -38.30 6.38
C ALA A 134 -14.05 -37.57 5.20
N PHE A 135 -14.03 -36.24 5.11
CA PHE A 135 -14.55 -35.53 3.92
C PHE A 135 -13.44 -35.07 2.95
N ARG A 136 -12.92 -36.02 2.18
CA ARG A 136 -12.17 -35.75 0.94
C ARG A 136 -12.95 -36.30 -0.26
N PRO A 137 -13.22 -35.51 -1.32
CA PRO A 137 -13.89 -36.03 -2.50
C PRO A 137 -12.99 -37.02 -3.26
N ASN A 138 -13.54 -38.19 -3.57
CA ASN A 138 -12.86 -39.25 -4.31
C ASN A 138 -12.49 -38.80 -5.76
N LEU A 139 -11.20 -38.54 -5.99
CA LEU A 139 -10.64 -38.15 -7.30
C LEU A 139 -10.61 -39.30 -8.34
N ASN A 140 -10.80 -40.55 -7.89
CA ASN A 140 -10.70 -41.74 -8.75
C ASN A 140 -11.90 -41.95 -9.69
N GLY A 141 -13.01 -41.24 -9.48
CA GLY A 141 -14.20 -41.30 -10.35
C GLY A 141 -14.17 -40.35 -11.55
N ILE A 142 -13.27 -39.36 -11.56
CA ILE A 142 -13.21 -38.32 -12.60
C ILE A 142 -12.19 -38.67 -13.70
N ALA A 143 -11.21 -39.53 -13.41
CA ALA A 143 -10.20 -39.96 -14.39
C ALA A 143 -10.69 -41.03 -15.39
N ALA A 144 -11.90 -41.58 -15.22
CA ALA A 144 -12.44 -42.65 -16.06
C ALA A 144 -13.31 -42.19 -17.25
N SER A 145 -13.50 -40.87 -17.45
CA SER A 145 -14.36 -40.34 -18.53
C SER A 145 -13.62 -39.82 -19.77
N HIS A 146 -12.32 -40.10 -19.89
CA HIS A 146 -11.55 -39.90 -21.14
C HIS A 146 -10.95 -41.21 -21.64
N ALA A 147 -11.83 -42.19 -21.88
CA ALA A 147 -11.55 -43.26 -22.83
C ALA A 147 -12.02 -42.81 -24.22
N GLU A 148 -11.07 -42.68 -25.14
CA GLU A 148 -11.32 -42.40 -26.56
C GLU A 148 -12.24 -43.47 -27.17
N PRO A 149 -13.24 -43.10 -27.99
CA PRO A 149 -14.04 -44.10 -28.69
C PRO A 149 -13.23 -44.73 -29.82
N ALA A 150 -13.14 -46.06 -29.78
CA ALA A 150 -12.54 -46.88 -30.81
C ALA A 150 -13.15 -46.59 -32.20
N LYS A 151 -12.27 -46.45 -33.20
CA LYS A 151 -12.62 -46.23 -34.60
C LYS A 151 -13.34 -47.47 -35.16
N HIS A 152 -14.59 -47.30 -35.60
CA HIS A 152 -15.22 -48.21 -36.53
C HIS A 152 -14.90 -47.78 -37.97
N GLU A 153 -14.20 -48.64 -38.70
CA GLU A 153 -14.05 -48.54 -40.15
C GLU A 153 -15.38 -48.92 -40.82
N ARG A 154 -15.99 -47.96 -41.52
CA ARG A 154 -17.05 -48.21 -42.51
C ARG A 154 -16.55 -47.77 -43.88
N PRO A 155 -16.84 -48.53 -44.94
CA PRO A 155 -16.37 -48.21 -46.28
C PRO A 155 -17.01 -46.94 -46.87
N GLU A 156 -16.26 -46.40 -47.81
CA GLU A 156 -16.22 -45.03 -48.32
C GLU A 156 -17.51 -44.48 -48.95
N ALA A 157 -17.86 -43.24 -48.58
CA ALA A 157 -18.55 -42.30 -49.47
C ALA A 157 -17.62 -41.09 -49.66
N GLN A 158 -17.24 -40.83 -50.92
CA GLN A 158 -16.28 -39.79 -51.32
C GLN A 158 -16.88 -38.39 -51.11
N VAL A 159 -16.79 -37.88 -49.89
CA VAL A 159 -17.04 -36.47 -49.56
C VAL A 159 -15.68 -35.80 -49.40
N TYR A 160 -15.37 -34.84 -50.27
CA TYR A 160 -14.11 -34.09 -50.23
C TYR A 160 -13.93 -33.42 -48.86
N LYS A 161 -12.93 -33.88 -48.11
CA LYS A 161 -12.51 -33.28 -46.85
C LYS A 161 -11.34 -32.34 -47.15
N PRO A 162 -11.49 -31.02 -46.98
CA PRO A 162 -10.38 -30.10 -47.21
C PRO A 162 -9.21 -30.43 -46.27
N PRO A 163 -7.97 -30.25 -46.73
CA PRO A 163 -6.79 -30.56 -45.94
C PRO A 163 -6.75 -29.70 -44.68
N LYS A 164 -6.52 -30.34 -43.54
CA LYS A 164 -6.28 -29.64 -42.27
C LYS A 164 -4.88 -29.03 -42.32
N ILE A 165 -4.79 -27.78 -42.74
CA ILE A 165 -3.56 -26.98 -42.62
C ILE A 165 -3.28 -26.73 -41.14
N SER A 166 -2.14 -27.21 -40.65
CA SER A 166 -1.63 -26.84 -39.33
C SER A 166 -1.34 -25.34 -39.32
N ALA A 167 -1.68 -24.67 -38.22
CA ALA A 167 -1.44 -23.24 -38.10
C ALA A 167 0.05 -22.95 -38.31
N THR A 168 0.36 -22.14 -39.32
CA THR A 168 1.70 -21.61 -39.55
C THR A 168 2.13 -20.85 -38.29
N SER A 169 3.23 -21.29 -37.67
CA SER A 169 3.73 -20.63 -36.47
C SER A 169 4.24 -19.24 -36.83
N LEU A 170 3.54 -18.19 -36.37
CA LEU A 170 4.08 -16.84 -36.46
C LEU A 170 5.42 -16.77 -35.73
N ASP A 171 6.40 -16.10 -36.35
CA ASP A 171 7.70 -15.81 -35.76
C ASP A 171 7.50 -15.12 -34.41
N LYS A 172 7.76 -15.86 -33.34
CA LYS A 172 7.70 -15.32 -31.98
C LYS A 172 8.82 -14.30 -31.86
N LYS A 173 8.48 -13.01 -31.93
CA LYS A 173 9.41 -11.92 -31.63
C LYS A 173 10.14 -12.27 -30.32
N PRO A 174 11.48 -12.14 -30.27
CA PRO A 174 12.24 -12.52 -29.09
C PRO A 174 11.71 -11.74 -27.89
N ARG A 175 11.22 -12.45 -26.87
CA ARG A 175 10.80 -11.83 -25.61
C ARG A 175 12.01 -11.09 -25.05
N ARG A 176 11.97 -9.76 -25.12
CA ARG A 176 12.98 -8.91 -24.48
C ARG A 176 13.03 -9.30 -23.00
N ALA A 177 14.22 -9.57 -22.50
CA ALA A 177 14.43 -9.79 -21.07
C ALA A 177 13.89 -8.55 -20.32
N PRO A 178 13.22 -8.74 -19.17
CA PRO A 178 12.73 -7.62 -18.39
C PRO A 178 13.93 -6.75 -17.99
N ARG A 179 13.93 -5.50 -18.46
CA ARG A 179 14.86 -4.47 -17.99
C ARG A 179 14.35 -3.95 -16.65
N SER A 180 15.23 -3.63 -15.72
CA SER A 180 14.83 -3.01 -14.46
C SER A 180 14.42 -1.55 -14.72
N ALA A 181 13.29 -1.15 -14.14
CA ALA A 181 12.72 0.19 -14.31
C ALA A 181 13.67 1.28 -13.81
N LEU A 182 14.25 1.08 -12.61
CA LEU A 182 15.22 2.01 -12.00
C LEU A 182 16.48 2.20 -12.85
N MET A 183 16.99 1.11 -13.45
CA MET A 183 18.17 1.21 -14.31
C MET A 183 17.86 1.99 -15.60
N GLU A 184 16.64 1.88 -16.12
CA GLU A 184 16.22 2.68 -17.28
C GLU A 184 16.10 4.16 -16.94
N GLU A 185 15.54 4.48 -15.77
CA GLU A 185 15.47 5.85 -15.27
C GLU A 185 16.86 6.45 -15.06
N PHE A 186 17.75 5.73 -14.37
CA PHE A 186 19.13 6.13 -14.15
C PHE A 186 19.90 6.35 -15.47
N LEU A 187 19.72 5.45 -16.44
CA LEU A 187 20.33 5.61 -17.77
C LEU A 187 19.78 6.83 -18.51
N ASN A 188 18.52 7.18 -18.30
CA ASN A 188 17.94 8.37 -18.91
C ASN A 188 18.46 9.65 -18.25
N GLU A 189 18.61 9.66 -16.92
CA GLU A 189 19.19 10.78 -16.16
C GLU A 189 20.67 11.00 -16.49
N MET A 190 21.45 9.92 -16.64
CA MET A 190 22.84 10.00 -17.08
C MET A 190 23.01 10.37 -18.56
N SER A 191 21.94 10.32 -19.35
CA SER A 191 22.03 10.63 -20.78
C SER A 191 21.71 12.08 -21.05
N ASP A 192 22.58 12.78 -21.79
CA ASP A 192 22.35 14.16 -22.26
C ASP A 192 21.27 14.27 -23.37
N ARG A 193 20.48 13.22 -23.57
CA ARG A 193 19.47 13.19 -24.63
C ARG A 193 18.19 13.85 -24.13
N PRO A 194 17.61 14.81 -24.87
CA PRO A 194 16.35 15.40 -24.48
C PRO A 194 15.26 14.33 -24.45
N MET A 195 14.51 14.26 -23.35
CA MET A 195 13.39 13.35 -23.21
C MET A 195 12.11 13.98 -23.76
N ASP A 196 11.32 13.19 -24.49
CA ASP A 196 10.00 13.58 -24.98
C ASP A 196 8.99 13.60 -23.82
N ALA A 197 8.92 14.72 -23.10
CA ALA A 197 7.91 14.99 -22.09
C ALA A 197 6.64 15.51 -22.78
N PRO A 198 5.44 15.08 -22.36
CA PRO A 198 4.22 15.48 -23.03
C PRO A 198 3.70 16.80 -22.41
N SER A 199 2.67 17.37 -23.01
CA SER A 199 2.04 18.57 -22.44
C SER A 199 1.38 18.25 -21.11
N VAL A 200 1.60 19.13 -20.12
CA VAL A 200 0.93 19.12 -18.81
C VAL A 200 -0.58 19.13 -19.05
N GLY A 201 -1.26 18.03 -18.73
CA GLY A 201 -2.70 17.85 -18.97
C GLY A 201 -3.06 16.73 -19.95
N THR A 202 -2.16 16.32 -20.84
CA THR A 202 -2.40 15.16 -21.72
C THR A 202 -2.26 13.82 -21.01
N GLU A 203 -1.61 13.81 -19.84
CA GLU A 203 -1.36 12.61 -19.03
C GLU A 203 -2.50 12.28 -18.05
N ILE A 204 -3.49 13.17 -17.91
CA ILE A 204 -4.56 12.99 -16.92
C ILE A 204 -5.67 12.14 -17.55
N LEU A 205 -5.88 10.94 -17.01
CA LEU A 205 -7.02 10.07 -17.35
C LEU A 205 -8.30 10.52 -16.65
N GLU A 206 -9.41 9.88 -17.04
CA GLU A 206 -10.69 10.00 -16.36
C GLU A 206 -10.53 9.75 -14.85
N LYS A 207 -11.12 10.65 -14.04
CA LYS A 207 -11.07 10.64 -12.56
C LYS A 207 -9.76 11.11 -11.94
N GLY A 208 -8.95 11.89 -12.66
CA GLY A 208 -7.76 12.56 -12.10
C GLY A 208 -6.57 11.64 -11.88
N VAL A 209 -6.61 10.42 -12.43
CA VAL A 209 -5.49 9.47 -12.38
C VAL A 209 -4.47 9.86 -13.44
N ILE A 210 -3.22 10.07 -13.05
CA ILE A 210 -2.14 10.42 -13.98
C ILE A 210 -1.56 9.13 -14.59
N GLN A 211 -1.35 9.11 -15.90
CA GLN A 211 -0.72 7.98 -16.61
C GLN A 211 0.76 7.84 -16.23
N THR A 212 1.24 6.60 -16.12
CA THR A 212 2.67 6.34 -15.97
C THR A 212 3.41 6.45 -17.30
N ALA A 213 4.72 6.72 -17.25
CA ALA A 213 5.58 6.74 -18.44
C ALA A 213 5.50 5.45 -19.26
N MET A 214 5.35 4.30 -18.59
CA MET A 214 5.17 2.99 -19.24
C MET A 214 3.80 2.84 -19.90
N ASP A 215 2.73 3.29 -19.24
CA ASP A 215 1.38 3.25 -19.81
C ASP A 215 1.28 4.17 -21.03
N ARG A 216 1.91 5.36 -20.97
CA ARG A 216 2.02 6.30 -22.09
C ARG A 216 2.76 5.70 -23.29
N LYS A 217 3.90 5.04 -23.07
CA LYS A 217 4.64 4.32 -24.13
C LYS A 217 3.74 3.28 -24.80
N LYS A 218 2.97 2.52 -24.02
CA LYS A 218 2.05 1.49 -24.52
C LYS A 218 0.86 2.08 -25.29
N GLU A 219 0.35 3.23 -24.88
CA GLU A 219 -0.70 3.95 -25.63
C GLU A 219 -0.16 4.53 -26.95
N LYS A 220 1.06 5.10 -26.94
CA LYS A 220 1.78 5.49 -28.17
C LYS A 220 2.02 4.30 -29.11
N GLU A 221 2.32 3.11 -28.60
CA GLU A 221 2.44 1.89 -29.41
C GLU A 221 1.09 1.44 -29.98
N ARG A 222 0.00 1.56 -29.21
CA ARG A 222 -1.34 1.20 -29.66
C ARG A 222 -1.83 2.15 -30.74
N THR A 223 -1.69 3.45 -30.56
CA THR A 223 -2.07 4.48 -31.55
C THR A 223 -1.32 4.28 -32.85
N LYS A 224 0.01 4.07 -32.79
CA LYS A 224 0.81 3.71 -33.98
C LYS A 224 0.28 2.48 -34.69
N TYR A 225 -0.05 1.42 -33.96
CA TYR A 225 -0.62 0.22 -34.57
C TYR A 225 -1.99 0.47 -35.22
N GLU A 226 -2.86 1.25 -34.57
CA GLU A 226 -4.19 1.60 -35.07
C GLU A 226 -4.10 2.51 -36.31
N GLU A 227 -3.12 3.41 -36.37
CA GLU A 227 -2.82 4.28 -37.51
C GLU A 227 -2.19 3.51 -38.68
N GLU A 228 -1.23 2.61 -38.41
CA GLU A 228 -0.55 1.80 -39.43
C GLU A 228 -1.49 0.78 -40.08
N ASN A 229 -2.39 0.17 -39.29
CA ASN A 229 -3.29 -0.88 -39.77
C ASN A 229 -4.74 -0.43 -39.94
N PHE A 230 -5.03 0.86 -39.75
CA PHE A 230 -6.36 1.49 -39.84
C PHE A 230 -7.48 0.70 -39.15
N THR A 231 -7.16 0.01 -38.04
CA THR A 231 -8.09 -0.88 -37.32
C THR A 231 -8.01 -0.61 -35.83
N ARG A 232 -9.18 -0.43 -35.18
CA ARG A 232 -9.24 -0.19 -33.72
C ARG A 232 -9.06 -1.49 -32.95
N LEU A 233 -8.16 -1.50 -31.97
CA LEU A 233 -8.01 -2.64 -31.08
C LEU A 233 -9.12 -2.61 -30.03
N MET A 234 -9.81 -3.72 -29.78
CA MET A 234 -10.79 -3.80 -28.69
C MET A 234 -10.09 -4.12 -27.36
N PRO A 235 -10.50 -3.51 -26.23
CA PRO A 235 -9.87 -3.78 -24.95
C PRO A 235 -10.30 -5.13 -24.38
N ASP A 236 -9.35 -6.06 -24.25
CA ASP A 236 -9.60 -7.36 -23.62
C ASP A 236 -9.91 -7.21 -22.12
N LYS A 237 -11.03 -7.81 -21.67
CA LYS A 237 -11.45 -7.81 -20.25
C LYS A 237 -10.35 -8.34 -19.31
N LYS A 238 -9.60 -9.36 -19.75
CA LYS A 238 -8.49 -9.98 -18.99
C LYS A 238 -7.28 -9.07 -18.81
N THR A 239 -7.05 -8.13 -19.73
CA THR A 239 -5.92 -7.19 -19.65
C THR A 239 -6.26 -5.98 -18.79
N LYS A 240 -7.55 -5.59 -18.73
CA LYS A 240 -8.06 -4.54 -17.84
C LYS A 240 -7.90 -4.89 -16.36
N SER A 241 -8.13 -6.13 -15.94
CA SER A 241 -7.97 -6.51 -14.52
C SER A 241 -6.52 -6.41 -14.05
N LYS A 242 -5.56 -6.83 -14.87
CA LYS A 242 -4.12 -6.76 -14.54
C LYS A 242 -3.57 -5.34 -14.40
N ARG A 243 -4.21 -4.35 -15.04
CA ARG A 243 -3.83 -2.93 -14.90
C ARG A 243 -4.20 -2.34 -13.54
N LYS A 244 -5.21 -2.88 -12.86
CA LYS A 244 -5.69 -2.36 -11.57
C LYS A 244 -4.78 -2.69 -10.38
N LEU A 245 -3.83 -3.61 -10.55
CA LEU A 245 -2.98 -4.12 -9.47
C LEU A 245 -1.58 -3.51 -9.46
N ARG A 246 -1.39 -2.31 -10.04
CA ARG A 246 -0.12 -1.60 -9.99
C ARG A 246 -0.20 -0.45 -9.00
N ASP A 247 0.84 -0.31 -8.20
CA ASP A 247 1.00 0.75 -7.21
C ASP A 247 1.44 2.04 -7.91
N ASN A 248 0.49 2.66 -8.62
CA ASN A 248 0.70 3.93 -9.31
C ASN A 248 0.32 5.08 -8.35
N PHE A 249 1.24 6.01 -8.14
CA PHE A 249 1.03 7.21 -7.32
C PHE A 249 1.49 8.43 -8.10
N PHE A 250 0.58 9.37 -8.35
CA PHE A 250 0.84 10.63 -9.08
C PHE A 250 1.54 10.48 -10.46
N GLY A 251 1.29 9.39 -11.18
CA GLY A 251 1.91 9.14 -12.49
C GLY A 251 3.28 8.45 -12.41
N GLU A 252 3.78 8.21 -11.22
CA GLU A 252 4.97 7.40 -10.97
C GLU A 252 4.57 5.98 -10.53
N ASP A 253 5.37 4.98 -10.92
CA ASP A 253 5.18 3.58 -10.53
C ASP A 253 6.06 3.30 -9.30
N TRP A 254 5.44 3.09 -8.14
CA TRP A 254 6.13 2.81 -6.87
C TRP A 254 6.29 1.30 -6.62
N GLY A 255 5.76 0.47 -7.51
CA GLY A 255 5.85 -0.99 -7.44
C GLY A 255 7.28 -1.54 -7.62
N PHE A 256 8.27 -0.69 -7.93
CA PHE A 256 9.68 -1.11 -8.01
C PHE A 256 10.23 -1.57 -6.64
N THR A 257 9.68 -1.07 -5.54
CA THR A 257 10.10 -1.44 -4.17
C THR A 257 9.79 -2.90 -3.84
N ASN A 258 8.68 -3.42 -4.40
CA ASN A 258 8.18 -4.77 -4.17
C ASN A 258 8.80 -5.82 -5.11
N SER A 259 9.52 -5.39 -6.16
CA SER A 259 10.14 -6.30 -7.14
C SER A 259 11.66 -6.27 -7.02
N PRO A 260 12.33 -7.37 -6.64
CA PRO A 260 13.78 -7.39 -6.56
C PRO A 260 14.41 -7.09 -7.92
N ASP A 261 15.41 -6.20 -7.94
CA ASP A 261 16.12 -5.77 -9.14
C ASP A 261 16.79 -6.98 -9.83
N ARG A 262 16.18 -7.43 -10.93
CA ARG A 262 16.72 -8.52 -11.78
C ARG A 262 17.81 -8.03 -12.73
N GLY A 263 18.15 -6.74 -12.72
CA GLY A 263 19.11 -6.12 -13.64
C GLY A 263 20.58 -6.38 -13.27
N SER A 264 20.86 -6.63 -11.99
CA SER A 264 22.23 -6.85 -11.50
C SER A 264 22.75 -8.27 -11.74
N ASP A 265 21.85 -9.25 -11.87
CA ASP A 265 22.16 -10.64 -12.23
C ASP A 265 22.40 -10.78 -13.74
N ARG A 266 23.36 -10.01 -14.26
CA ARG A 266 24.16 -10.52 -15.38
C ARG A 266 24.83 -11.77 -14.88
N LYS A 267 24.18 -12.93 -15.14
CA LYS A 267 24.73 -14.28 -14.99
C LYS A 267 26.24 -14.18 -15.08
N LYS A 268 26.93 -14.31 -13.93
CA LYS A 268 28.39 -14.34 -13.84
C LYS A 268 28.87 -15.14 -15.04
N SER A 269 29.40 -14.43 -16.03
CA SER A 269 29.94 -15.03 -17.25
C SER A 269 30.83 -16.16 -16.77
N ARG A 270 30.45 -17.41 -17.11
CA ARG A 270 31.07 -18.64 -16.59
C ARG A 270 32.58 -18.44 -16.57
N LYS A 271 33.18 -18.45 -15.37
CA LYS A 271 34.61 -18.25 -15.07
C LYS A 271 35.44 -17.85 -16.31
N GLU A 272 35.33 -16.60 -16.73
CA GLU A 272 36.06 -16.11 -17.89
C GLU A 272 37.57 -16.23 -17.61
N SER A 273 38.34 -16.80 -18.55
CA SER A 273 39.80 -16.95 -18.41
C SER A 273 40.46 -15.63 -18.00
N ALA A 274 41.46 -15.69 -17.12
CA ALA A 274 42.19 -14.51 -16.64
C ALA A 274 42.74 -13.65 -17.80
N TYR A 275 43.10 -14.27 -18.92
CA TYR A 275 43.55 -13.61 -20.15
C TYR A 275 42.47 -12.72 -20.80
N LYS A 276 41.21 -13.17 -20.81
CA LYS A 276 40.11 -12.35 -21.34
C LYS A 276 39.80 -11.17 -20.42
N ARG A 277 39.95 -11.36 -19.10
CA ARG A 277 39.82 -10.28 -18.11
C ARG A 277 40.92 -9.23 -18.24
N SER A 278 42.18 -9.64 -18.41
CA SER A 278 43.29 -8.70 -18.61
C SER A 278 43.15 -7.92 -19.92
N LYS A 279 42.76 -8.57 -21.02
CA LYS A 279 42.56 -7.91 -22.31
C LYS A 279 41.42 -6.87 -22.29
N ARG A 280 40.37 -7.09 -21.49
CA ARG A 280 39.29 -6.09 -21.29
C ARG A 280 39.75 -4.90 -20.46
N ARG A 281 40.56 -5.12 -19.42
CA ARG A 281 41.16 -4.04 -18.62
C ARG A 281 42.14 -3.19 -19.42
N ALA A 282 43.00 -3.83 -20.23
CA ALA A 282 43.96 -3.14 -21.08
C ALA A 282 43.30 -2.27 -22.17
N ARG A 283 42.07 -2.61 -22.60
CA ARG A 283 41.31 -1.82 -23.57
C ARG A 283 40.66 -0.56 -22.99
N GLY A 284 40.47 -0.47 -21.67
CA GLY A 284 39.82 0.68 -21.04
C GLY A 284 40.75 1.83 -20.68
N TYR A 285 42.02 1.80 -21.11
CA TYR A 285 43.05 2.79 -20.76
C TYR A 285 43.56 3.60 -21.95
N ASN A 286 43.05 3.34 -23.16
CA ASN A 286 43.50 3.98 -24.41
C ASN A 286 42.39 4.80 -25.12
N ASP A 287 41.29 5.09 -24.43
CA ASP A 287 40.27 6.03 -24.88
C ASP A 287 40.12 7.15 -23.83
#